data_AF-A0A2D4FBQ9-F1
#
_entry.id   AF-A0A2D4FBQ9-F1
#
_cell.length_a   1.000
_cell.length_b   1.000
_cell.length_c   1.000
_cell.angle_alpha   90.00
_cell.angle_beta   90.00
_cell.angle_gamma   90.00
#
_symmetry.space_group_name_H-M   'P 1'
#
loop_
_entity.id
_entity.type
_entity.pdbx_description
1 polymer ?
#
loop_
_entity_poly.entity_id
_entity_poly.type
_entity_poly.pdbx_seq_one_letter_code
_entity_poly.pdbx_strand_id
1 'polypeptide(L)'
;GALFEGMGNVISVDLSIPETRVGCYYCVFQPEKCAEGADPESRESPLEYVICFLGGSEKGLELFRFELDGYIQDMKTYLDSKQSNLETCIQPLLRTWFEDLVCPIQRVVKLFQEKLAFVLHAALSCTPVEVNGSEEKTEKDINRFLRAASLQDLVRESMTTSLCTAAATEEQCKSMVIDLNGPQLCFHGAGTNRFCEDWTQAFLNVSEGGNPFLFRQMLENFKLKAIQDINNLKRFIRQAEMSHYALFKCYLFLKNSGSGDVLLKIVKVEYAEMQEARNVISVLEEFMRDQLGA
;
A
#
# COMPACT_ATOMS: atom_id res chain seq x y z
N GLY A 1 22.01 -12.99 -11.94
CA GLY A 1 21.47 -13.86 -10.88
C GLY A 1 20.48 -14.83 -11.48
N ALA A 2 19.73 -15.55 -10.65
CA ALA A 2 18.59 -16.34 -11.12
C ALA A 2 17.57 -15.42 -11.81
N LEU A 3 16.88 -15.95 -12.81
CA LEU A 3 15.96 -15.26 -13.69
C LEU A 3 14.62 -15.98 -13.60
N PHE A 4 13.62 -15.34 -13.00
CA PHE A 4 12.27 -15.86 -12.89
C PHE A 4 11.34 -15.01 -13.76
N GLU A 5 10.38 -15.67 -14.39
CA GLU A 5 9.41 -14.98 -15.24
C GLU A 5 8.40 -14.22 -14.37
N GLY A 6 8.21 -12.92 -14.64
CA GLY A 6 7.23 -12.08 -13.93
C GLY A 6 7.59 -11.70 -12.49
N MET A 7 8.73 -12.15 -11.97
CA MET A 7 9.28 -11.74 -10.68
C MET A 7 10.72 -11.27 -10.86
N GLY A 8 10.92 -9.95 -10.82
CA GLY A 8 12.23 -9.35 -10.94
C GLY A 8 13.07 -9.50 -9.68
N ASN A 9 14.37 -9.29 -9.85
CA ASN A 9 15.33 -9.18 -8.77
C ASN A 9 16.02 -7.83 -8.84
N VAL A 10 16.40 -7.29 -7.69
CA VAL A 10 17.18 -6.06 -7.62
C VAL A 10 18.61 -6.41 -7.20
N ILE A 11 19.57 -5.89 -7.95
CA ILE A 11 21.00 -6.03 -7.65
C ILE A 11 21.70 -4.68 -7.79
N SER A 12 22.82 -4.53 -7.09
CA SER A 12 23.77 -3.44 -7.37
C SER A 12 24.59 -3.75 -8.63
N VAL A 13 24.69 -2.79 -9.56
CA VAL A 13 25.55 -2.88 -10.76
C VAL A 13 26.50 -1.71 -10.84
N ASP A 14 27.73 -1.98 -11.29
CA ASP A 14 28.76 -0.98 -11.49
C ASP A 14 28.75 -0.57 -12.98
N LEU A 15 28.42 0.69 -13.25
CA LEU A 15 28.40 1.21 -14.62
C LEU A 15 29.82 1.59 -15.08
N SER A 16 30.05 1.60 -16.38
CA SER A 16 31.33 2.04 -16.98
C SER A 16 31.61 3.55 -16.81
N ILE A 17 30.68 4.28 -16.20
CA ILE A 17 30.78 5.71 -15.85
C ILE A 17 31.40 5.78 -14.44
N PRO A 18 32.36 6.69 -14.16
CA PRO A 18 33.15 6.60 -12.94
C PRO A 18 32.30 6.60 -11.66
N GLU A 19 32.54 5.58 -10.82
CA GLU A 19 32.23 5.51 -9.38
C GLU A 19 30.77 5.56 -8.93
N THR A 20 29.79 5.38 -9.81
CA THR A 20 28.38 5.32 -9.40
C THR A 20 27.85 3.90 -9.44
N ARG A 21 27.86 3.22 -8.29
CA ARG A 21 27.11 1.97 -8.10
C ARG A 21 25.62 2.31 -8.11
N VAL A 22 24.87 1.70 -9.00
CA VAL A 22 23.42 1.91 -9.12
C VAL A 22 22.66 0.64 -8.78
N GLY A 23 21.41 0.79 -8.35
CA GLY A 23 20.48 -0.34 -8.29
C GLY A 23 19.98 -0.69 -9.68
N CYS A 24 19.84 -1.97 -9.96
CA CYS A 24 19.25 -2.51 -11.19
C CYS A 24 18.20 -3.54 -10.81
N TYR A 25 16.94 -3.20 -11.03
CA TYR A 25 15.87 -4.18 -11.10
C TYR A 25 15.97 -4.85 -12.48
N TYR A 26 15.91 -6.17 -12.53
CA TYR A 26 15.85 -6.91 -13.78
C TYR A 26 14.88 -8.10 -13.70
N CYS A 27 14.18 -8.37 -14.81
CA CYS A 27 13.24 -9.49 -14.94
C CYS A 27 13.32 -10.10 -16.35
N VAL A 28 13.11 -11.42 -16.46
CA VAL A 28 12.86 -12.03 -17.76
C VAL A 28 11.43 -11.76 -18.17
N PHE A 29 11.30 -11.34 -19.41
CA PHE A 29 10.05 -10.99 -20.02
C PHE A 29 9.85 -11.87 -21.26
N GLN A 30 8.82 -12.70 -21.22
CA GLN A 30 8.37 -13.51 -22.34
C GLN A 30 7.00 -12.98 -22.79
N PRO A 31 6.84 -12.58 -24.07
CA PRO A 31 5.53 -12.27 -24.63
C PRO A 31 4.64 -13.52 -24.63
N GLU A 32 3.35 -13.38 -24.35
CA GLU A 32 2.42 -14.51 -24.43
C GLU A 32 2.41 -15.10 -25.85
N LYS A 33 2.49 -16.43 -25.95
CA LYS A 33 2.28 -17.12 -27.22
C LYS A 33 0.83 -16.90 -27.65
N CYS A 34 0.60 -16.29 -28.81
CA CYS A 34 -0.71 -16.39 -29.47
C CYS A 34 -1.03 -17.88 -29.70
N ALA A 35 -1.82 -18.48 -28.82
CA ALA A 35 -2.43 -19.76 -29.08
C ALA A 35 -3.66 -19.50 -29.96
N GLU A 36 -3.48 -19.66 -31.27
CA GLU A 36 -4.42 -20.33 -32.18
C GLU A 36 -3.87 -20.23 -33.62
N GLY A 37 -3.39 -21.36 -34.16
CA GLY A 37 -3.10 -21.53 -35.59
C GLY A 37 -1.62 -21.59 -36.03
N ALA A 38 -0.65 -21.80 -35.13
CA ALA A 38 0.75 -21.95 -35.54
C ALA A 38 1.03 -23.36 -36.10
N ASP A 39 1.55 -23.38 -37.34
CA ASP A 39 2.05 -24.54 -38.06
C ASP A 39 3.14 -25.28 -37.24
N PRO A 40 3.02 -26.60 -36.97
CA PRO A 40 3.97 -27.36 -36.14
C PRO A 40 5.42 -27.40 -36.67
N GLU A 41 5.70 -26.85 -37.87
CA GLU A 41 7.05 -26.76 -38.44
C GLU A 41 7.76 -25.41 -38.20
N SER A 42 7.08 -24.41 -37.64
CA SER A 42 7.73 -23.13 -37.29
C SER A 42 8.51 -23.23 -35.97
N ARG A 43 9.80 -23.59 -36.05
CA ARG A 43 10.76 -23.56 -34.94
C ARG A 43 11.21 -22.13 -34.58
N GLU A 44 10.29 -21.19 -34.43
CA GLU A 44 10.64 -19.90 -33.83
C GLU A 44 10.66 -20.05 -32.30
N SER A 45 11.86 -20.05 -31.72
CA SER A 45 12.02 -19.93 -30.27
C SER A 45 11.31 -18.67 -29.79
N PRO A 46 10.53 -18.73 -28.69
CA PRO A 46 9.91 -17.54 -28.15
C PRO A 46 11.01 -16.50 -27.86
N LEU A 47 10.78 -15.26 -28.28
CA LEU A 47 11.70 -14.16 -28.02
C LEU A 47 11.70 -13.86 -26.52
N GLU A 48 12.87 -13.98 -25.90
CA GLU A 48 13.05 -13.63 -24.49
C GLU A 48 13.70 -12.25 -24.41
N TYR A 49 13.09 -11.36 -23.65
CA TYR A 49 13.62 -10.04 -23.35
C TYR A 49 14.05 -9.97 -21.89
N VAL A 50 15.04 -9.14 -21.60
CA VAL A 50 15.37 -8.75 -20.22
C VAL A 50 15.02 -7.29 -20.07
N ILE A 51 14.11 -6.99 -19.16
CA ILE A 51 13.75 -5.61 -18.82
C ILE A 51 14.58 -5.21 -17.61
N CYS A 52 15.23 -4.04 -17.70
CA CYS A 52 16.05 -3.48 -16.63
C CYS A 52 15.58 -2.06 -16.29
N PHE A 53 15.34 -1.80 -15.01
CA PHE A 53 15.13 -0.45 -14.48
C PHE A 53 16.28 -0.07 -13.56
N LEU A 54 16.87 1.09 -13.82
CA LEU A 54 18.00 1.61 -13.05
C LEU A 54 17.52 2.65 -12.04
N GLY A 55 18.03 2.57 -10.81
CA GLY A 55 17.72 3.49 -9.73
C GLY A 55 18.98 3.87 -8.95
N GLY A 56 18.90 4.95 -8.17
CA GLY A 56 20.06 5.46 -7.43
C GLY A 56 20.63 4.50 -6.38
N SER A 57 19.86 3.51 -5.94
CA SER A 57 20.33 2.43 -5.06
C SER A 57 19.47 1.18 -5.17
N GLU A 58 20.04 0.03 -4.81
CA GLU A 58 19.33 -1.25 -4.67
C GLU A 58 18.17 -1.13 -3.67
N LYS A 59 18.42 -0.53 -2.50
CA LYS A 59 17.38 -0.34 -1.46
C LYS A 59 16.20 0.48 -1.96
N GLY A 60 16.45 1.52 -2.77
CA GLY A 60 15.40 2.35 -3.32
C GLY A 60 14.49 1.58 -4.27
N LEU A 61 15.06 0.77 -5.16
CA LEU A 61 14.28 -0.06 -6.09
C LEU A 61 13.53 -1.19 -5.37
N GLU A 62 14.10 -1.74 -4.29
CA GLU A 62 13.46 -2.83 -3.56
C GLU A 62 12.18 -2.40 -2.85
N LEU A 63 12.06 -1.12 -2.50
CA LEU A 63 10.80 -0.53 -2.01
C LEU A 63 9.67 -0.55 -3.04
N PHE A 64 9.99 -0.64 -4.33
CA PHE A 64 9.03 -0.61 -5.44
C PHE A 64 9.01 -1.91 -6.24
N ARG A 65 9.68 -2.96 -5.76
CA ARG A 65 9.81 -4.22 -6.50
C ARG A 65 8.47 -4.80 -6.91
N PHE A 66 7.51 -4.82 -5.98
CA PHE A 66 6.17 -5.34 -6.26
C PHE A 66 5.44 -4.53 -7.35
N GLU A 67 5.56 -3.21 -7.33
CA GLU A 67 5.00 -2.33 -8.36
C GLU A 67 5.71 -2.49 -9.70
N LEU A 68 7.02 -2.74 -9.70
CA LEU A 68 7.81 -3.01 -10.91
C LEU A 68 7.43 -4.35 -11.54
N ASP A 69 7.25 -5.39 -10.72
CA ASP A 69 6.74 -6.69 -11.15
C ASP A 69 5.36 -6.52 -11.83
N GLY A 70 4.44 -5.81 -11.16
CA GLY A 70 3.10 -5.51 -11.69
C GLY A 70 3.14 -4.69 -12.98
N TYR A 71 4.00 -3.67 -13.06
CA TYR A 71 4.14 -2.84 -14.25
C TYR A 71 4.59 -3.65 -15.47
N ILE A 72 5.53 -4.58 -15.27
CA ILE A 72 5.98 -5.48 -16.33
C ILE A 72 4.89 -6.48 -16.72
N GLN A 73 4.12 -6.97 -15.75
CA GLN A 73 3.01 -7.87 -16.05
C GLN A 73 1.91 -7.16 -16.84
N ASP A 74 1.59 -5.91 -16.51
CA ASP A 74 0.67 -5.08 -17.29
C ASP A 74 1.23 -4.83 -18.70
N MET A 75 2.54 -4.66 -18.86
CA MET A 75 3.18 -4.54 -20.18
C MET A 75 2.98 -5.77 -21.07
N LYS A 76 2.83 -6.99 -20.50
CA LYS A 76 2.59 -8.21 -21.30
C LYS A 76 1.34 -8.09 -22.16
N THR A 77 0.31 -7.37 -21.71
CA THR A 77 -0.94 -7.24 -22.45
C THR A 77 -0.86 -6.34 -23.67
N TYR A 78 0.23 -5.56 -23.84
CA TYR A 78 0.40 -4.62 -24.95
C TYR A 78 1.28 -5.15 -26.10
N LEU A 79 1.77 -6.38 -25.96
CA LEU A 79 2.72 -6.98 -26.88
C LEU A 79 2.05 -8.00 -27.79
N ASP A 80 2.00 -7.68 -29.08
CA ASP A 80 1.70 -8.64 -30.11
C ASP A 80 2.96 -9.43 -30.51
N SER A 81 2.77 -10.67 -30.93
CA SER A 81 3.80 -11.62 -31.36
C SER A 81 4.70 -11.14 -32.53
N LYS A 82 4.39 -10.00 -33.17
CA LYS A 82 5.00 -9.54 -34.42
C LYS A 82 6.09 -8.46 -34.32
N GLN A 83 6.62 -8.17 -33.12
CA GLN A 83 7.74 -7.23 -32.89
C GLN A 83 7.55 -5.76 -33.36
N SER A 84 6.47 -5.42 -34.07
CA SER A 84 6.19 -4.06 -34.58
C SER A 84 5.88 -3.03 -33.49
N ASN A 85 5.66 -3.48 -32.25
CA ASN A 85 5.18 -2.65 -31.13
C ASN A 85 6.31 -2.27 -30.14
N LEU A 86 7.56 -2.69 -30.38
CA LEU A 86 8.67 -2.44 -29.44
C LEU A 86 9.04 -0.95 -29.34
N GLU A 87 9.21 -0.29 -30.48
CA GLU A 87 9.58 1.13 -30.53
C GLU A 87 8.37 2.04 -30.25
N THR A 88 7.19 1.64 -30.72
CA THR A 88 5.97 2.46 -30.68
C THR A 88 5.18 2.33 -29.37
N CYS A 89 5.17 1.15 -28.72
CA CYS A 89 4.40 0.91 -27.50
C CYS A 89 5.31 0.70 -26.26
N ILE A 90 6.37 -0.09 -26.37
CA ILE A 90 7.20 -0.45 -25.20
C ILE A 90 8.15 0.66 -24.79
N GLN A 91 8.85 1.27 -25.75
CA GLN A 91 9.85 2.29 -25.42
C GLN A 91 9.24 3.50 -24.67
N PRO A 92 8.04 4.01 -25.03
CA PRO A 92 7.37 5.04 -24.24
C PRO A 92 7.04 4.58 -22.82
N LEU A 93 6.48 3.37 -22.64
CA LEU A 93 6.16 2.81 -21.32
C LEU A 93 7.42 2.69 -20.45
N LEU A 94 8.49 2.10 -20.98
CA LEU A 94 9.76 1.99 -20.25
C LEU A 94 10.37 3.34 -19.88
N ARG A 95 9.99 4.45 -20.53
CA ARG A 95 10.46 5.79 -20.16
C ARG A 95 9.61 6.42 -19.06
N THR A 96 8.35 6.03 -18.90
CA THR A 96 7.45 6.63 -17.92
C THR A 96 7.37 5.90 -16.59
N TRP A 97 8.01 4.72 -16.44
CA TRP A 97 7.98 3.91 -15.20
C TRP A 97 8.22 4.73 -13.93
N PHE A 98 9.16 5.67 -13.95
CA PHE A 98 9.49 6.49 -12.77
C PHE A 98 8.33 7.42 -12.40
N GLU A 99 7.77 8.09 -13.41
CA GLU A 99 6.61 8.97 -13.24
C GLU A 99 5.35 8.19 -12.86
N ASP A 100 5.20 6.98 -13.39
CA ASP A 100 4.02 6.16 -13.16
C ASP A 100 4.09 5.48 -11.79
N LEU A 101 5.23 4.92 -11.38
CA LEU A 101 5.34 4.06 -10.19
C LEU A 101 5.90 4.77 -8.96
N VAL A 102 6.88 5.65 -9.14
CA VAL A 102 7.63 6.25 -8.02
C VAL A 102 7.05 7.61 -7.61
N CYS A 103 6.79 8.48 -8.58
CA CYS A 103 6.22 9.81 -8.33
C CYS A 103 4.78 9.86 -7.75
N PRO A 104 3.88 8.87 -7.90
CA PRO A 104 2.50 8.98 -7.38
C PRO A 104 2.41 9.33 -5.91
N ILE A 105 3.25 8.70 -5.07
CA ILE A 105 3.21 8.92 -3.62
C ILE A 105 3.49 10.38 -3.30
N GLN A 106 4.51 10.96 -3.94
CA GLN A 106 4.81 12.38 -3.78
C GLN A 106 3.69 13.28 -4.32
N ARG A 107 3.08 12.94 -5.47
CA ARG A 107 1.98 13.72 -6.04
C ARG A 107 0.76 13.73 -5.13
N VAL A 108 0.43 12.58 -4.52
CA VAL A 108 -0.67 12.47 -3.55
C VAL A 108 -0.40 13.28 -2.28
N VAL A 109 0.81 13.21 -1.73
CA VAL A 109 1.19 14.04 -0.57
C VAL A 109 1.07 15.52 -0.89
N LYS A 110 1.54 15.93 -2.08
CA LYS A 110 1.41 17.33 -2.56
C LYS A 110 -0.03 17.75 -2.82
N LEU A 111 -0.88 16.82 -3.26
CA LEU A 111 -2.29 17.09 -3.54
C LEU A 111 -3.05 17.37 -2.24
N PHE A 112 -2.89 16.50 -1.23
CA PHE A 112 -3.71 16.56 -0.02
C PHE A 112 -3.14 17.42 1.09
N GLN A 113 -1.83 17.64 1.15
CA GLN A 113 -1.18 18.47 2.16
C GLN A 113 -1.61 18.08 3.59
N GLU A 114 -2.08 19.02 4.41
CA GLU A 114 -2.61 18.77 5.76
C GLU A 114 -3.81 17.80 5.77
N LYS A 115 -4.56 17.70 4.67
CA LYS A 115 -5.69 16.77 4.53
C LYS A 115 -5.24 15.34 4.22
N LEU A 116 -3.94 15.07 4.11
CA LEU A 116 -3.39 13.72 3.93
C LEU A 116 -3.76 12.79 5.09
N ALA A 117 -3.99 13.34 6.29
CA ALA A 117 -4.38 12.56 7.47
C ALA A 117 -5.64 11.71 7.22
N PHE A 118 -6.62 12.26 6.49
CA PHE A 118 -7.84 11.53 6.13
C PHE A 118 -7.57 10.35 5.20
N VAL A 119 -6.65 10.53 4.24
CA VAL A 119 -6.28 9.47 3.28
C VAL A 119 -5.47 8.37 3.96
N LEU A 120 -4.53 8.74 4.84
CA LEU A 120 -3.79 7.80 5.67
C LEU A 120 -4.72 7.01 6.59
N HIS A 121 -5.69 7.67 7.20
CA HIS A 121 -6.68 7.05 8.07
C HIS A 121 -7.53 6.03 7.31
N ALA A 122 -8.03 6.39 6.13
CA ALA A 122 -8.81 5.50 5.28
C ALA A 122 -8.00 4.27 4.84
N ALA A 123 -6.75 4.46 4.42
CA ALA A 123 -5.87 3.36 4.02
C ALA A 123 -5.61 2.38 5.17
N LEU A 124 -5.32 2.91 6.37
CA LEU A 124 -5.02 2.11 7.55
C LEU A 124 -6.26 1.39 8.11
N SER A 125 -7.41 2.04 8.03
CA SER A 125 -8.71 1.49 8.45
C SER A 125 -9.33 0.54 7.43
N CYS A 126 -8.68 0.36 6.28
CA CYS A 126 -9.23 -0.36 5.12
C CYS A 126 -10.61 0.16 4.70
N THR A 127 -10.85 1.47 4.85
CA THR A 127 -12.12 2.10 4.45
C THR A 127 -12.14 2.28 2.94
N PRO A 128 -13.22 1.87 2.23
CA PRO A 128 -13.36 2.13 0.80
C PRO A 128 -13.29 3.63 0.51
N VAL A 129 -12.62 4.01 -0.57
CA VAL A 129 -12.48 5.40 -1.01
C VAL A 129 -13.03 5.56 -2.42
N GLU A 130 -13.96 6.49 -2.58
CA GLU A 130 -14.50 6.92 -3.86
C GLU A 130 -13.93 8.29 -4.22
N VAL A 131 -13.48 8.45 -5.46
CA VAL A 131 -12.90 9.72 -5.94
C VAL A 131 -13.80 10.30 -7.03
N ASN A 132 -14.30 11.51 -6.80
CA ASN A 132 -15.17 12.23 -7.72
C ASN A 132 -14.43 13.43 -8.31
N GLY A 133 -14.59 13.66 -9.62
CA GLY A 133 -14.05 14.85 -10.27
C GLY A 133 -12.54 14.85 -10.52
N SER A 134 -11.88 13.69 -10.45
CA SER A 134 -10.46 13.54 -10.79
C SER A 134 -10.23 13.26 -12.26
N GLU A 135 -9.06 13.67 -12.75
CA GLU A 135 -8.46 13.06 -13.94
C GLU A 135 -8.09 11.60 -13.65
N GLU A 136 -8.12 10.74 -14.68
CA GLU A 136 -7.80 9.31 -14.56
C GLU A 136 -6.42 9.08 -13.93
N LYS A 137 -5.44 9.95 -14.23
CA LYS A 137 -4.10 9.87 -13.66
C LYS A 137 -4.09 10.15 -12.15
N THR A 138 -4.81 11.18 -11.71
CA THR A 138 -4.91 11.53 -10.28
C THR A 138 -5.62 10.42 -9.51
N GLU A 139 -6.68 9.85 -10.07
CA GLU A 139 -7.37 8.72 -9.46
C GLU A 139 -6.46 7.49 -9.32
N LYS A 140 -5.67 7.18 -10.37
CA LYS A 140 -4.66 6.11 -10.32
C LYS A 140 -3.60 6.37 -9.26
N ASP A 141 -3.14 7.61 -9.12
CA ASP A 141 -2.17 7.99 -8.10
C ASP A 141 -2.72 7.81 -6.68
N ILE A 142 -3.96 8.25 -6.43
CA ILE A 142 -4.67 8.09 -5.15
C ILE A 142 -4.81 6.61 -4.81
N ASN A 143 -5.28 5.79 -5.75
CA ASN A 143 -5.43 4.35 -5.56
C ASN A 143 -4.10 3.65 -5.26
N ARG A 144 -3.01 4.03 -5.95
CA ARG A 144 -1.66 3.50 -5.67
C ARG A 144 -1.18 3.87 -4.28
N PHE A 145 -1.38 5.11 -3.87
CA PHE A 145 -1.03 5.56 -2.52
C PHE A 145 -1.82 4.79 -1.45
N LEU A 146 -3.14 4.66 -1.62
CA LEU A 146 -4.01 3.93 -0.68
C LEU A 146 -3.54 2.48 -0.51
N ARG A 147 -3.23 1.78 -1.62
CA ARG A 147 -2.69 0.42 -1.58
C ARG A 147 -1.34 0.36 -0.85
N ALA A 148 -0.41 1.25 -1.19
CA ALA A 148 0.91 1.27 -0.58
C ALA A 148 0.89 1.61 0.92
N ALA A 149 -0.11 2.38 1.37
CA ALA A 149 -0.32 2.81 2.74
C ALA A 149 -1.13 1.81 3.59
N SER A 150 -1.82 0.87 2.95
CA SER A 150 -2.76 -0.04 3.60
C SER A 150 -2.08 -1.22 4.29
N LEU A 151 -2.78 -1.82 5.25
CA LEU A 151 -2.44 -3.09 5.88
C LEU A 151 -3.33 -4.24 5.38
N GLN A 152 -4.04 -4.07 4.26
CA GLN A 152 -4.98 -5.06 3.71
C GLN A 152 -4.36 -6.46 3.58
N ASP A 153 -3.11 -6.58 3.14
CA ASP A 153 -2.46 -7.88 2.99
C ASP A 153 -2.31 -8.62 4.33
N LEU A 154 -1.95 -7.89 5.39
CA LEU A 154 -1.84 -8.43 6.75
C LEU A 154 -3.21 -8.84 7.33
N VAL A 155 -4.23 -8.02 7.09
CA VAL A 155 -5.61 -8.30 7.52
C VAL A 155 -6.17 -9.51 6.77
N ARG A 156 -5.84 -9.66 5.49
CA ARG A 156 -6.30 -10.78 4.66
C ARG A 156 -5.61 -12.09 5.03
N GLU A 157 -4.33 -12.07 5.36
CA GLU A 157 -3.61 -13.25 5.92
C GLU A 157 -4.25 -13.71 7.24
N SER A 158 -4.58 -12.77 8.13
CA SER A 158 -5.31 -13.08 9.37
C SER A 158 -6.71 -13.62 9.10
N MET A 159 -7.41 -13.10 8.08
CA MET A 159 -8.75 -13.56 7.70
C MET A 159 -8.73 -14.93 7.01
N THR A 160 -7.65 -15.31 6.32
CA THR A 160 -7.51 -16.64 5.71
C THR A 160 -7.26 -17.76 6.71
N THR A 161 -6.82 -17.46 7.94
CA THR A 161 -6.73 -18.46 9.02
C THR A 161 -8.06 -18.64 9.78
N SER A 162 -8.98 -17.68 9.69
CA SER A 162 -10.38 -17.83 10.11
C SER A 162 -11.23 -18.25 8.91
N LEU A 163 -11.24 -19.55 8.59
CA LEU A 163 -12.12 -20.09 7.56
C LEU A 163 -13.59 -19.68 7.83
N CYS A 164 -14.21 -19.13 6.78
CA CYS A 164 -15.64 -18.95 6.57
C CYS A 164 -16.32 -17.67 7.11
N THR A 165 -16.95 -16.97 6.16
CA THR A 165 -18.24 -16.27 6.35
C THR A 165 -18.30 -15.12 7.36
N ALA A 166 -17.42 -14.13 7.21
CA ALA A 166 -17.72 -12.74 7.58
C ALA A 166 -17.53 -11.78 6.40
N ALA A 167 -17.79 -12.27 5.17
CA ALA A 167 -18.26 -11.36 4.14
C ALA A 167 -19.62 -10.84 4.61
N ALA A 168 -19.72 -9.55 4.89
CA ALA A 168 -20.94 -8.85 5.31
C ALA A 168 -21.43 -9.16 6.74
N THR A 169 -20.73 -8.66 7.77
CA THR A 169 -21.46 -7.98 8.84
C THR A 169 -21.61 -6.52 8.44
N GLU A 170 -22.84 -6.19 8.07
CA GLU A 170 -23.34 -4.90 7.61
C GLU A 170 -23.31 -3.81 8.70
N GLU A 171 -22.17 -3.55 9.33
CA GLU A 171 -21.89 -2.15 9.70
C GLU A 171 -21.55 -1.46 8.38
N GLN A 172 -22.54 -0.78 7.79
CA GLN A 172 -22.39 0.06 6.59
C GLN A 172 -21.02 0.75 6.64
N CYS A 173 -20.02 0.19 5.94
CA CYS A 173 -18.75 0.86 5.76
C CYS A 173 -19.06 2.06 4.88
N LYS A 174 -19.38 3.19 5.53
CA LYS A 174 -19.55 4.46 4.84
C LYS A 174 -18.26 4.70 4.08
N SER A 175 -18.36 4.58 2.76
CA SER A 175 -17.28 4.91 1.85
C SER A 175 -16.87 6.36 2.10
N MET A 176 -15.56 6.58 2.11
CA MET A 176 -15.03 7.93 2.18
C MET A 176 -15.03 8.51 0.77
N VAL A 177 -15.68 9.64 0.57
CA VAL A 177 -15.73 10.30 -0.74
C VAL A 177 -14.75 11.47 -0.74
N ILE A 178 -13.86 11.49 -1.74
CA ILE A 178 -12.96 12.59 -2.05
C ILE A 178 -13.54 13.34 -3.25
N ASP A 179 -13.98 14.56 -3.05
CA ASP A 179 -14.52 15.41 -4.12
C ASP A 179 -13.48 16.46 -4.55
N LEU A 180 -13.09 16.37 -5.83
CA LEU A 180 -12.12 17.22 -6.51
C LEU A 180 -12.77 18.19 -7.50
N ASN A 181 -14.10 18.18 -7.67
CA ASN A 181 -14.80 19.06 -8.61
C ASN A 181 -14.78 20.54 -8.20
N GLY A 182 -14.59 20.80 -6.90
CA GLY A 182 -14.57 22.16 -6.34
C GLY A 182 -13.18 22.82 -6.34
N PRO A 183 -13.11 24.14 -6.08
CA PRO A 183 -11.84 24.85 -5.92
C PRO A 183 -11.06 24.42 -4.66
N GLN A 184 -11.69 23.68 -3.75
CA GLN A 184 -11.08 23.08 -2.58
C GLN A 184 -11.45 21.60 -2.48
N LEU A 185 -10.49 20.80 -2.01
CA LEU A 185 -10.67 19.40 -1.65
C LEU A 185 -11.74 19.22 -0.57
N CYS A 186 -12.80 18.49 -0.90
CA CYS A 186 -13.86 18.14 0.05
C CYS A 186 -13.82 16.65 0.39
N PHE A 187 -14.11 16.34 1.65
CA PHE A 187 -14.10 14.98 2.17
C PHE A 187 -15.43 14.69 2.87
N HIS A 188 -16.07 13.59 2.48
CA HIS A 188 -17.29 13.10 3.13
C HIS A 188 -17.04 11.73 3.75
N GLY A 189 -17.54 11.52 4.98
CA GLY A 189 -17.32 10.26 5.70
C GLY A 189 -15.87 10.02 6.13
N ALA A 190 -15.03 11.05 6.10
CA ALA A 190 -13.62 10.94 6.47
C ALA A 190 -13.43 10.88 7.99
N GLY A 191 -12.61 9.93 8.43
CA GLY A 191 -12.07 9.86 9.78
C GLY A 191 -10.63 10.38 9.83
N THR A 192 -10.19 10.81 11.00
CA THR A 192 -8.79 11.14 11.29
C THR A 192 -8.49 10.74 12.73
N ASN A 193 -7.20 10.62 13.03
CA ASN A 193 -6.72 10.44 14.39
C ASN A 193 -5.34 11.08 14.53
N ARG A 194 -4.89 11.24 15.77
CA ARG A 194 -3.61 11.89 16.08
C ARG A 194 -2.43 11.19 15.40
N PHE A 195 -2.47 9.87 15.29
CA PHE A 195 -1.40 9.12 14.61
C PHE A 195 -1.27 9.52 13.14
N CYS A 196 -2.38 9.60 12.40
CA CYS A 196 -2.39 10.03 11.01
C CYS A 196 -2.01 11.51 10.85
N GLU A 197 -2.37 12.36 11.81
CA GLU A 197 -1.98 13.78 11.85
C GLU A 197 -0.46 13.94 12.07
N ASP A 198 0.10 13.25 13.06
CA ASP A 198 1.54 13.28 13.37
C ASP A 198 2.37 12.80 12.16
N TRP A 199 1.92 11.74 11.48
CA TRP A 199 2.58 11.27 10.25
C TRP A 199 2.39 12.23 9.08
N THR A 200 1.23 12.88 8.95
CA THR A 200 1.03 13.92 7.94
C THR A 200 2.04 15.04 8.12
N GLN A 201 2.27 15.50 9.35
CA GLN A 201 3.30 16.51 9.63
C GLN A 201 4.70 16.00 9.26
N ALA A 202 5.03 14.74 9.56
CA ALA A 202 6.30 14.14 9.13
C ALA A 202 6.47 14.14 7.60
N PHE A 203 5.41 13.82 6.85
CA PHE A 203 5.40 13.87 5.39
C PHE A 203 5.63 15.28 4.85
N LEU A 204 4.98 16.28 5.45
CA LEU A 204 5.10 17.68 5.04
C LEU A 204 6.49 18.25 5.34
N ASN A 205 7.07 17.91 6.49
CA ASN A 205 8.42 18.35 6.88
C ASN A 205 9.51 17.85 5.92
N VAL A 206 9.35 16.67 5.32
CA VAL A 206 10.31 16.11 4.36
C VAL A 206 10.08 16.63 2.93
N SER A 207 8.93 17.27 2.68
CA SER A 207 8.51 17.65 1.32
C SER A 207 9.39 18.72 0.66
N GLU A 208 10.14 19.49 1.45
CA GLU A 208 11.07 20.52 0.97
C GLU A 208 12.27 19.95 0.18
N GLY A 209 12.58 18.65 0.34
CA GLY A 209 13.73 17.97 -0.29
C GLY A 209 13.43 17.06 -1.50
N GLY A 210 12.16 16.91 -1.88
CA GLY A 210 11.75 16.43 -3.21
C GLY A 210 12.02 14.97 -3.63
N ASN A 211 12.65 14.11 -2.83
CA ASN A 211 12.96 12.73 -3.24
C ASN A 211 11.76 11.77 -3.11
N PRO A 212 11.21 11.22 -4.23
CA PRO A 212 10.08 10.27 -4.22
C PRO A 212 10.31 9.01 -3.38
N PHE A 213 11.55 8.51 -3.31
CA PHE A 213 11.88 7.31 -2.54
C PHE A 213 11.75 7.53 -1.02
N LEU A 214 11.99 8.75 -0.54
CA LEU A 214 11.82 9.07 0.88
C LEU A 214 10.35 9.01 1.29
N PHE A 215 9.43 9.42 0.41
CA PHE A 215 8.00 9.30 0.66
C PHE A 215 7.59 7.83 0.81
N ARG A 216 8.09 6.94 -0.05
CA ARG A 216 7.85 5.49 0.10
C ARG A 216 8.44 4.95 1.40
N GLN A 217 9.66 5.33 1.76
CA GLN A 217 10.28 4.91 3.02
C GLN A 217 9.48 5.37 4.24
N MET A 218 8.99 6.61 4.25
CA MET A 218 8.11 7.11 5.31
C MET A 218 6.82 6.30 5.38
N LEU A 219 6.25 5.92 4.24
CA LEU A 219 5.05 5.10 4.19
C LEU A 219 5.28 3.68 4.74
N GLU A 220 6.44 3.08 4.48
CA GLU A 220 6.83 1.82 5.11
C GLU A 220 7.01 1.97 6.63
N ASN A 221 7.62 3.05 7.10
CA ASN A 221 7.76 3.31 8.53
C ASN A 221 6.40 3.54 9.22
N PHE A 222 5.48 4.24 8.56
CA PHE A 222 4.10 4.42 8.98
C PHE A 222 3.42 3.06 9.17
N LYS A 223 3.48 2.18 8.17
CA LYS A 223 2.95 0.82 8.26
C LYS A 223 3.60 0.01 9.37
N LEU A 224 4.94 0.01 9.44
CA LEU A 224 5.68 -0.73 10.47
C LEU A 224 5.27 -0.31 11.88
N LYS A 225 5.08 0.99 12.13
CA LYS A 225 4.63 1.48 13.43
C LYS A 225 3.21 1.01 13.75
N ALA A 226 2.28 1.07 12.79
CA ALA A 226 0.94 0.55 12.99
C ALA A 226 0.93 -0.97 13.26
N ILE A 227 1.74 -1.75 12.53
CA ILE A 227 1.90 -3.19 12.74
C ILE A 227 2.43 -3.50 14.15
N GLN A 228 3.43 -2.74 14.61
CA GLN A 228 3.95 -2.88 15.98
C GLN A 228 2.87 -2.61 17.01
N ASP A 229 2.07 -1.56 16.82
CA ASP A 229 1.01 -1.20 17.76
C ASP A 229 -0.13 -2.22 17.77
N ILE A 230 -0.49 -2.78 16.61
CA ILE A 230 -1.43 -3.91 16.49
C ILE A 230 -0.91 -5.12 17.29
N ASN A 231 0.36 -5.50 17.11
CA ASN A 231 0.95 -6.65 17.80
C ASN A 231 1.06 -6.44 19.31
N ASN A 232 1.35 -5.21 19.75
CA ASN A 232 1.33 -4.86 21.17
C ASN A 232 -0.08 -4.95 21.75
N LEU A 233 -1.08 -4.43 21.03
CA LEU A 233 -2.48 -4.50 21.45
C LEU A 233 -2.94 -5.95 21.61
N LYS A 234 -2.65 -6.82 20.64
CA LYS A 234 -2.95 -8.26 20.71
C LYS A 234 -2.43 -8.89 22.01
N ARG A 235 -1.17 -8.59 22.36
CA ARG A 235 -0.55 -9.09 23.59
C ARG A 235 -1.25 -8.54 24.84
N PHE A 236 -1.61 -7.26 24.84
CA PHE A 236 -2.35 -6.67 25.97
C PHE A 236 -3.75 -7.25 26.13
N ILE A 237 -4.48 -7.50 25.04
CA ILE A 237 -5.81 -8.12 25.08
C ILE A 237 -5.73 -9.49 25.77
N ARG A 238 -4.77 -10.34 25.38
CA ARG A 238 -4.57 -11.65 26.03
C ARG A 238 -4.29 -11.55 27.52
N GLN A 239 -3.54 -10.54 27.96
CA GLN A 239 -3.28 -10.32 29.38
C GLN A 239 -4.52 -9.79 30.12
N ALA A 240 -5.31 -8.95 29.45
CA ALA A 240 -6.53 -8.35 29.99
C ALA A 240 -7.65 -9.38 30.24
N GLU A 241 -7.66 -10.50 29.50
CA GLU A 241 -8.57 -11.63 29.75
C GLU A 241 -8.48 -12.14 31.20
N MET A 242 -7.31 -12.02 31.84
CA MET A 242 -7.05 -12.56 33.18
C MET A 242 -6.81 -11.47 34.25
N SER A 243 -6.79 -10.18 33.90
CA SER A 243 -6.40 -9.12 34.83
C SER A 243 -6.99 -7.76 34.49
N HIS A 244 -7.74 -7.18 35.44
CA HIS A 244 -8.25 -5.81 35.34
C HIS A 244 -7.13 -4.75 35.27
N TYR A 245 -5.96 -5.02 35.87
CA TYR A 245 -4.81 -4.13 35.75
C TYR A 245 -4.22 -4.15 34.32
N ALA A 246 -4.18 -5.33 33.69
CA ALA A 246 -3.78 -5.43 32.28
C ALA A 246 -4.81 -4.77 31.35
N LEU A 247 -6.11 -4.85 31.67
CA LEU A 247 -7.17 -4.12 30.97
C LEU A 247 -6.95 -2.60 31.03
N PHE A 248 -6.63 -2.05 32.21
CA PHE A 248 -6.30 -0.63 32.36
C PHE A 248 -5.05 -0.23 31.55
N LYS A 249 -4.01 -1.07 31.53
CA LYS A 249 -2.82 -0.85 30.69
C LYS A 249 -3.16 -0.86 29.19
N CYS A 250 -4.04 -1.76 28.77
CA CYS A 250 -4.51 -1.85 27.40
C CYS A 250 -5.24 -0.57 26.98
N TYR A 251 -6.15 -0.07 27.83
CA TYR A 251 -6.82 1.22 27.64
C TYR A 251 -5.82 2.38 27.52
N LEU A 252 -4.85 2.47 28.46
CA LEU A 252 -3.84 3.53 28.43
C LEU A 252 -2.98 3.48 27.16
N PHE A 253 -2.65 2.28 26.70
CA PHE A 253 -1.94 2.08 25.44
C PHE A 253 -2.75 2.60 24.24
N LEU A 254 -4.03 2.23 24.13
CA LEU A 254 -4.92 2.69 23.06
C LEU A 254 -5.08 4.22 23.05
N LYS A 255 -5.18 4.84 24.23
CA LYS A 255 -5.26 6.29 24.38
C LYS A 255 -3.97 6.98 23.90
N ASN A 256 -2.81 6.40 24.23
CA ASN A 256 -1.52 7.01 23.94
C ASN A 256 -0.99 6.69 22.53
N SER A 257 -1.49 5.65 21.86
CA SER A 257 -1.05 5.30 20.50
C SER A 257 -1.50 6.31 19.44
N GLY A 258 -2.56 7.08 19.71
CA GLY A 258 -3.14 8.05 18.78
C GLY A 258 -3.90 7.42 17.61
N SER A 259 -3.97 6.09 17.53
CA SER A 259 -4.64 5.29 16.48
C SER A 259 -5.63 4.26 17.05
N GLY A 260 -6.08 4.46 18.29
CA GLY A 260 -6.87 3.48 19.03
C GLY A 260 -8.15 3.02 18.32
N ASP A 261 -8.79 3.91 17.55
CA ASP A 261 -9.95 3.61 16.72
C ASP A 261 -9.66 2.57 15.63
N VAL A 262 -8.54 2.74 14.90
CA VAL A 262 -8.10 1.81 13.86
C VAL A 262 -7.61 0.50 14.46
N LEU A 263 -6.83 0.57 15.54
CA LEU A 263 -6.32 -0.61 16.22
C LEU A 263 -7.46 -1.50 16.74
N LEU A 264 -8.48 -0.90 17.38
CA LEU A 264 -9.66 -1.61 17.86
C LEU A 264 -10.44 -2.25 16.70
N LYS A 265 -10.65 -1.52 15.60
CA LYS A 265 -11.32 -2.05 14.41
C LYS A 265 -10.62 -3.31 13.88
N ILE A 266 -9.30 -3.30 13.78
CA ILE A 266 -8.51 -4.43 13.26
C ILE A 266 -8.59 -5.64 14.20
N VAL A 267 -8.32 -5.46 15.50
CA VAL A 267 -8.34 -6.60 16.44
C VAL A 267 -9.74 -7.17 16.68
N LYS A 268 -10.79 -6.36 16.50
CA LYS A 268 -12.19 -6.81 16.56
C LYS A 268 -12.50 -7.81 15.45
N VAL A 269 -12.02 -7.55 14.24
CA VAL A 269 -12.17 -8.49 13.11
C VAL A 269 -11.36 -9.76 13.36
N GLU A 270 -10.13 -9.64 13.82
CA GLU A 270 -9.25 -10.80 14.06
C GLU A 270 -9.68 -11.70 15.22
N TYR A 271 -10.21 -11.11 16.31
CA TYR A 271 -10.69 -11.85 17.47
C TYR A 271 -12.21 -12.10 17.46
N ALA A 272 -12.87 -11.97 16.32
CA ALA A 272 -14.32 -12.15 16.19
C ALA A 272 -14.82 -13.50 16.74
N GLU A 273 -14.03 -14.57 16.62
CA GLU A 273 -14.39 -15.91 17.09
C GLU A 273 -14.07 -16.16 18.58
N MET A 274 -13.30 -15.27 19.24
CA MET A 274 -12.80 -15.49 20.60
C MET A 274 -13.62 -14.71 21.62
N GLN A 275 -14.44 -15.40 22.41
CA GLN A 275 -15.42 -14.76 23.30
C GLN A 275 -14.75 -13.90 24.39
N GLU A 276 -13.67 -14.39 25.00
CA GLU A 276 -12.94 -13.70 26.06
C GLU A 276 -12.31 -12.40 25.56
N ALA A 277 -11.66 -12.46 24.39
CA ALA A 277 -11.09 -11.30 23.73
C ALA A 277 -12.18 -10.29 23.30
N ARG A 278 -13.34 -10.76 22.83
CA ARG A 278 -14.48 -9.90 22.49
C ARG A 278 -15.01 -9.11 23.69
N ASN A 279 -15.11 -9.75 24.86
CA ASN A 279 -15.55 -9.08 26.08
C ASN A 279 -14.57 -7.95 26.46
N VAL A 280 -13.26 -8.23 26.40
CA VAL A 280 -12.21 -7.23 26.63
C VAL A 280 -12.33 -6.07 25.64
N ILE A 281 -12.47 -6.35 24.34
CA ILE A 281 -12.61 -5.34 23.29
C ILE A 281 -13.85 -4.48 23.52
N SER A 282 -14.99 -5.07 23.86
CA SER A 282 -16.23 -4.33 24.09
C SER A 282 -16.11 -3.33 25.25
N VAL A 283 -15.43 -3.72 26.33
CA VAL A 283 -15.16 -2.83 27.47
C VAL A 283 -14.19 -1.71 27.08
N LEU A 284 -13.16 -2.03 26.29
CA LEU A 284 -12.23 -1.02 25.79
C LEU A 284 -12.92 -0.01 24.86
N GLU A 285 -13.82 -0.45 23.99
CA GLU A 285 -14.62 0.43 23.14
C GLU A 285 -15.48 1.38 23.98
N GLU A 286 -16.09 0.90 25.07
CA GLU A 286 -16.88 1.72 25.99
C GLU A 286 -16.02 2.81 26.66
N PHE A 287 -14.87 2.43 27.23
CA PHE A 287 -13.94 3.39 27.83
C PHE A 287 -13.38 4.41 26.84
N MET A 288 -13.23 4.03 25.57
CA MET A 288 -12.80 4.95 24.51
C MET A 288 -13.93 5.89 24.07
N ARG A 289 -15.20 5.46 24.11
CA ARG A 289 -16.38 6.31 23.80
C ARG A 289 -16.69 7.31 24.91
N ASP A 290 -16.58 6.92 26.18
CA ASP A 290 -16.92 7.79 27.31
C ASP A 290 -16.02 9.04 27.43
N GLN A 291 -14.88 9.07 26.74
CA GLN A 291 -14.00 10.24 26.65
C GLN A 291 -14.35 11.20 25.50
N LEU A 292 -15.10 10.75 24.47
CA LEU A 292 -15.57 11.62 23.38
C LEU A 292 -16.80 12.46 23.78
N GLY A 293 -17.42 12.14 24.93
CA GLY A 293 -18.56 12.85 25.51
C GLY A 293 -18.26 13.77 26.70
N ALA A 294 -16.98 14.02 27.01
CA ALA A 294 -16.53 14.88 28.13
C ALA A 294 -15.66 16.05 27.64
#